data_AF-A0A1G9W7V8-F1
#
_entry.id   AF-A0A1G9W7V8-F1
#
_cell.length_a   1.000
_cell.length_b   1.000
_cell.length_c   1.000
_cell.angle_alpha   90.00
_cell.angle_beta   90.00
_cell.angle_gamma   90.00
#
_symmetry.space_group_name_H-M   'P 1'
#
loop_
_entity.id
_entity.type
_entity.pdbx_description
1 polymer ?
#
loop_
_entity_poly.entity_id
_entity_poly.type
_entity_poly.pdbx_seq_one_letter_code
_entity_poly.pdbx_strand_id
1 'polypeptide(L)'
;MVVDVLLGNPRAVVSSIQIAALLTATALLLYPVVAYAENVAYIEGLVGLALALLLLTLSNFVGLLIDAGLVPSLDRSVFVRTSINLGASLCGTAGIYYFARQFIDTAGDEFPTAETEHTGGFEDADDD
;
A
#
# COMPACT_ATOMS: atom_id res chain seq x y z
N MET A 1 12.11 25.94 -13.83
CA MET A 1 10.67 26.03 -14.20
C MET A 1 9.78 25.20 -13.28
N VAL A 2 9.82 23.85 -13.28
CA VAL A 2 8.95 23.03 -12.38
C VAL A 2 9.32 23.19 -10.90
N VAL A 3 10.62 23.22 -10.58
CA VAL A 3 11.12 23.43 -9.21
C VAL A 3 10.77 24.83 -8.69
N ASP A 4 10.78 25.85 -9.56
CA ASP A 4 10.38 27.23 -9.20
C ASP A 4 8.87 27.35 -8.94
N VAL A 5 8.04 26.63 -9.71
CA VAL A 5 6.59 26.55 -9.49
C VAL A 5 6.28 25.82 -8.17
N LEU A 6 7.04 24.77 -7.84
CA LEU A 6 6.91 24.05 -6.57
C LEU A 6 7.32 24.92 -5.38
N LEU A 7 8.44 25.63 -5.46
CA LEU A 7 8.94 26.47 -4.35
C LEU A 7 8.17 27.80 -4.22
N GLY A 8 7.55 28.29 -5.29
CA GLY A 8 6.74 29.51 -5.28
C GLY A 8 5.34 29.35 -4.68
N ASN A 9 4.87 28.12 -4.46
CA ASN A 9 3.54 27.84 -3.92
C ASN A 9 3.61 26.85 -2.75
N PRO A 10 3.38 27.28 -1.49
CA PRO A 10 3.49 26.41 -0.32
C PRO A 10 2.56 25.19 -0.38
N ARG A 11 1.43 25.27 -1.11
CA ARG A 11 0.53 24.13 -1.31
C ARG A 11 1.15 23.05 -2.19
N ALA A 12 1.89 23.46 -3.22
CA ALA A 12 2.54 22.53 -4.14
C ALA A 12 3.67 21.75 -3.45
N VAL A 13 4.39 22.40 -2.51
CA VAL A 13 5.40 21.73 -1.64
C VAL A 13 4.75 20.68 -0.74
N VAL A 14 3.63 21.02 -0.09
CA VAL A 14 2.94 20.07 0.79
C VAL A 14 2.41 18.88 -0.02
N SER A 15 1.81 19.12 -1.18
CA SER A 15 1.31 18.05 -2.05
C SER A 15 2.43 17.15 -2.58
N SER A 16 3.59 17.70 -2.93
CA SER A 16 4.72 16.88 -3.40
C SER A 16 5.31 16.01 -2.28
N ILE A 17 5.43 16.54 -1.06
CA ILE A 17 5.83 15.75 0.12
C ILE A 17 4.82 14.63 0.39
N GLN A 18 3.52 14.94 0.33
CA GLN A 18 2.46 13.94 0.53
C GLN A 18 2.52 12.82 -0.51
N ILE A 19 2.74 13.16 -1.79
CA ILE A 19 2.92 12.18 -2.88
C ILE A 19 4.15 11.30 -2.62
N ALA A 20 5.27 11.89 -2.23
CA ALA A 20 6.49 11.15 -1.91
C ALA A 20 6.29 10.19 -0.73
N ALA A 21 5.60 10.64 0.32
CA ALA A 21 5.26 9.80 1.47
C ALA A 21 4.36 8.61 1.07
N LEU A 22 3.31 8.85 0.26
CA LEU A 22 2.42 7.78 -0.22
C LEU A 22 3.14 6.78 -1.13
N LEU A 23 4.04 7.24 -2.01
CA LEU A 23 4.89 6.37 -2.83
C LEU A 23 5.81 5.51 -1.96
N THR A 24 6.42 6.12 -0.94
CA THR A 24 7.31 5.42 -0.01
C THR A 24 6.55 4.35 0.77
N ALA A 25 5.36 4.69 1.28
CA ALA A 25 4.48 3.74 1.96
C ALA A 25 4.05 2.59 1.03
N THR A 26 3.71 2.89 -0.22
CA THR A 26 3.37 1.87 -1.23
C THR A 26 4.56 0.94 -1.48
N ALA A 27 5.76 1.49 -1.65
CA ALA A 27 6.99 0.72 -1.87
C ALA A 27 7.33 -0.17 -0.66
N LEU A 28 7.16 0.35 0.56
CA LEU A 28 7.37 -0.41 1.79
C LEU A 28 6.40 -1.60 1.93
N LEU A 29 5.16 -1.45 1.47
CA LEU A 29 4.18 -2.55 1.46
C LEU A 29 4.44 -3.56 0.35
N LEU A 30 4.90 -3.12 -0.82
CA LEU A 30 5.25 -4.00 -1.93
C LEU A 30 6.59 -4.74 -1.71
N TYR A 31 7.53 -4.15 -0.98
CA TYR A 31 8.84 -4.73 -0.71
C TYR A 31 8.77 -6.17 -0.19
N PRO A 32 8.02 -6.48 0.89
CA PRO A 32 7.93 -7.85 1.37
C PRO A 32 7.26 -8.78 0.35
N VAL A 33 6.23 -8.30 -0.38
CA VAL A 33 5.54 -9.09 -1.41
C VAL A 33 6.50 -9.49 -2.55
N VAL A 34 7.40 -8.60 -2.95
CA VAL A 34 8.37 -8.86 -4.04
C VAL A 34 9.59 -9.62 -3.54
N ALA A 35 10.13 -9.27 -2.37
CA ALA A 35 11.36 -9.86 -1.84
C ALA A 35 11.14 -11.23 -1.18
N TYR A 36 9.96 -11.49 -0.65
CA TYR A 36 9.63 -12.69 0.11
C TYR A 36 8.33 -13.35 -0.37
N ALA A 37 8.07 -13.33 -1.68
CA ALA A 37 6.82 -13.83 -2.27
C ALA A 37 6.42 -15.26 -1.82
N GLU A 38 7.40 -16.14 -1.57
CA GLU A 38 7.16 -17.52 -1.12
C GLU A 38 6.88 -17.64 0.39
N ASN A 39 7.20 -16.63 1.20
CA ASN A 39 7.14 -16.70 2.67
C ASN A 39 6.22 -15.64 3.30
N VAL A 40 5.47 -14.89 2.47
CA VAL A 40 4.56 -13.86 2.94
C VAL A 40 3.15 -14.43 3.00
N ALA A 41 2.71 -14.74 4.22
CA ALA A 41 1.28 -14.83 4.48
C ALA A 41 0.63 -13.46 4.16
N TYR A 42 -0.62 -13.45 3.68
CA TYR A 42 -1.45 -12.24 3.51
C TYR A 42 -1.10 -11.31 2.32
N ILE A 43 -0.60 -11.86 1.20
CA ILE A 43 -0.32 -11.10 -0.03
C ILE A 43 -1.55 -10.31 -0.51
N GLU A 44 -2.75 -10.89 -0.43
CA GLU A 44 -4.00 -10.26 -0.91
C GLU A 44 -4.32 -8.95 -0.17
N GLY A 45 -4.15 -8.92 1.16
CA GLY A 45 -4.33 -7.73 1.98
C GLY A 45 -3.27 -6.67 1.70
N LEU A 46 -2.01 -7.08 1.60
CA LEU A 46 -0.88 -6.19 1.26
C LEU A 46 -1.04 -5.54 -0.12
N VAL A 47 -1.43 -6.33 -1.12
CA VAL A 47 -1.66 -5.85 -2.48
C VAL A 47 -2.85 -4.89 -2.52
N GLY A 48 -3.96 -5.21 -1.84
CA GLY A 48 -5.13 -4.32 -1.76
C GLY A 48 -4.80 -2.97 -1.14
N LEU A 49 -3.99 -2.96 -0.09
CA LEU A 49 -3.57 -1.75 0.62
C LEU A 49 -2.54 -0.93 -0.17
N ALA A 50 -1.59 -1.61 -0.83
CA ALA A 50 -0.66 -0.96 -1.76
C ALA A 50 -1.41 -0.31 -2.94
N LEU A 51 -2.41 -1.00 -3.50
CA LEU A 51 -3.22 -0.49 -4.61
C LEU A 51 -4.07 0.72 -4.17
N ALA A 52 -4.59 0.71 -2.94
CA ALA A 52 -5.28 1.86 -2.35
C ALA A 52 -4.36 3.09 -2.22
N LEU A 53 -3.14 2.90 -1.71
CA LEU A 53 -2.16 4.00 -1.60
C LEU A 53 -1.70 4.51 -2.97
N LEU A 54 -1.57 3.62 -3.97
CA LEU A 54 -1.23 4.00 -5.33
C LEU A 54 -2.34 4.83 -5.98
N LEU A 55 -3.60 4.44 -5.82
CA LEU A 55 -4.75 5.23 -6.27
C LEU A 55 -4.81 6.60 -5.58
N LEU A 56 -4.54 6.66 -4.27
CA LEU A 56 -4.48 7.92 -3.54
C LEU A 56 -3.35 8.83 -4.05
N THR A 57 -2.20 8.23 -4.36
CA THR A 57 -1.05 8.92 -4.98
C THR A 57 -1.45 9.51 -6.33
N LEU A 58 -2.13 8.73 -7.17
CA LEU A 58 -2.61 9.17 -8.48
C LEU A 58 -3.60 10.35 -8.36
N SER A 59 -4.54 10.27 -7.41
CA SER A 59 -5.50 11.34 -7.12
C SER A 59 -4.82 12.65 -6.70
N ASN A 60 -3.79 12.55 -5.85
CA ASN A 60 -2.99 13.70 -5.42
C ASN A 60 -2.10 14.26 -6.53
N PHE A 61 -1.54 13.39 -7.38
CA PHE A 61 -0.74 13.81 -8.52
C PHE A 61 -1.58 14.60 -9.55
N VAL A 62 -2.80 14.13 -9.83
CA VAL A 62 -3.76 14.87 -10.65
C VAL A 62 -4.11 16.23 -10.03
N GLY A 63 -4.29 16.29 -8.71
CA GLY A 63 -4.49 17.55 -7.99
C GLY A 63 -3.33 18.54 -8.16
N LEU A 64 -2.10 18.05 -8.01
CA LEU A 64 -0.88 18.86 -8.16
C LEU A 64 -0.74 19.40 -9.59
N LEU A 65 -1.03 18.60 -10.62
CA LEU A 65 -0.99 19.03 -12.02
C LEU A 65 -1.99 20.16 -12.32
N ILE A 66 -3.17 20.13 -11.71
CA ILE A 66 -4.19 21.18 -11.83
C ILE A 66 -3.74 22.45 -11.10
N ASP A 67 -3.26 22.33 -9.86
CA ASP A 67 -2.78 23.46 -9.06
C ASP A 67 -1.56 24.15 -9.69
N ALA A 68 -0.74 23.41 -10.43
CA ALA A 68 0.38 23.93 -11.19
C ALA A 68 -0.01 24.58 -12.53
N GLY A 69 -1.30 24.56 -12.90
CA GLY A 69 -1.81 25.11 -14.17
C GLY A 69 -1.36 24.33 -15.42
N LEU A 70 -0.86 23.10 -15.23
CA LEU A 70 -0.37 22.25 -16.33
C LEU A 70 -1.51 21.53 -17.07
N VAL A 71 -2.70 21.47 -16.47
CA VAL A 71 -3.89 20.84 -17.04
C VAL A 71 -5.08 21.79 -16.87
N PRO A 72 -5.94 21.99 -17.90
CA PRO A 72 -7.10 22.85 -17.78
C PRO A 72 -8.01 22.40 -16.62
N SER A 73 -8.40 23.35 -15.76
CA SER A 73 -9.34 23.16 -14.65
C SER A 73 -10.74 22.86 -15.19
N LEU A 74 -10.98 21.62 -15.55
CA LEU A 74 -12.28 21.12 -16.00
C LEU A 74 -13.07 20.58 -14.81
N ASP A 75 -14.39 20.80 -14.78
CA ASP A 75 -15.31 20.15 -13.82
C ASP A 75 -15.16 18.62 -13.78
N ARG A 76 -14.70 18.01 -14.88
CA ARG A 76 -14.35 16.59 -14.95
C ARG A 76 -13.23 16.17 -13.99
N SER A 77 -12.33 17.08 -13.61
CA SER A 77 -11.23 16.77 -12.68
C SER A 77 -11.73 16.37 -11.29
N VAL A 78 -12.80 17.00 -10.83
CA VAL A 78 -13.45 16.66 -9.55
C VAL A 78 -14.04 15.26 -9.65
N PHE A 79 -14.76 14.95 -10.72
CA PHE A 79 -15.33 13.61 -10.93
C PHE A 79 -14.27 12.52 -10.99
N VAL A 80 -13.16 12.75 -11.70
CA VAL A 80 -12.04 11.81 -11.80
C VAL A 80 -11.39 11.59 -10.43
N ARG A 81 -11.09 12.66 -9.68
CA ARG A 81 -10.48 12.54 -8.33
C ARG A 81 -11.41 11.84 -7.35
N THR A 82 -12.71 12.16 -7.36
CA THR A 82 -13.71 11.49 -6.52
C THR A 82 -13.81 10.00 -6.85
N SER A 83 -13.80 9.64 -8.14
CA SER A 83 -13.84 8.24 -8.58
C SER A 83 -12.59 7.47 -8.15
N ILE A 84 -11.41 8.08 -8.29
CA ILE A 84 -10.14 7.50 -7.84
C ILE A 84 -10.12 7.35 -6.32
N ASN A 85 -10.58 8.35 -5.56
CA ASN A 85 -10.66 8.28 -4.11
C ASN A 85 -11.66 7.23 -3.63
N LEU A 86 -12.80 7.06 -4.32
CA LEU A 86 -13.74 5.99 -4.03
C LEU A 86 -13.10 4.63 -4.27
N GLY A 87 -12.39 4.46 -5.39
CA GLY A 87 -11.62 3.24 -5.67
C GLY A 87 -10.56 2.98 -4.60
N ALA A 88 -9.79 4.00 -4.20
CA ALA A 88 -8.81 3.90 -3.13
C ALA A 88 -9.45 3.47 -1.81
N SER A 89 -10.61 4.04 -1.47
CA SER A 89 -11.36 3.66 -0.26
C SER A 89 -11.82 2.21 -0.33
N LEU A 90 -12.39 1.77 -1.45
CA LEU A 90 -12.86 0.38 -1.62
C LEU A 90 -11.69 -0.61 -1.55
N CYS A 91 -10.56 -0.32 -2.20
CA CYS A 91 -9.35 -1.13 -2.13
C CYS A 91 -8.79 -1.17 -0.71
N GLY A 92 -8.77 -0.04 0.00
CA GLY A 92 -8.32 0.04 1.38
C GLY A 92 -9.21 -0.78 2.31
N THR A 93 -10.53 -0.64 2.18
CA THR A 93 -11.50 -1.44 2.94
C THR A 93 -11.37 -2.93 2.63
N ALA A 94 -11.20 -3.31 1.36
CA ALA A 94 -10.97 -4.70 0.97
C ALA A 94 -9.66 -5.24 1.57
N GLY A 95 -8.56 -4.48 1.47
CA GLY A 95 -7.28 -4.86 2.07
C GLY A 95 -7.38 -5.09 3.58
N ILE A 96 -8.04 -4.17 4.30
CA ILE A 96 -8.31 -4.29 5.74
C ILE A 96 -9.20 -5.50 6.03
N TYR A 97 -10.22 -5.76 5.20
CA TYR A 97 -11.09 -6.92 5.34
C TYR A 97 -10.32 -8.23 5.19
N TYR A 98 -9.41 -8.35 4.22
CA TYR A 98 -8.57 -9.54 4.06
C TYR A 98 -7.65 -9.78 5.26
N PHE A 99 -7.13 -8.71 5.88
CA PHE A 99 -6.41 -8.83 7.16
C PHE A 99 -7.34 -9.25 8.31
N ALA A 100 -8.50 -8.62 8.41
CA ALA A 100 -9.44 -8.83 9.52
C ALA A 100 -10.15 -10.18 9.46
N ARG A 101 -10.36 -10.75 8.27
CA ARG A 101 -11.05 -12.04 8.06
C ARG A 101 -10.45 -13.14 8.93
N GLN A 102 -9.12 -13.21 9.05
CA GLN A 102 -8.48 -14.26 9.85
C GLN A 102 -8.67 -14.10 11.36
N PHE A 103 -8.96 -12.89 11.85
CA PHE A 103 -9.33 -12.67 13.26
C PHE A 103 -10.82 -12.88 13.55
N ILE A 104 -11.64 -12.99 12.49
CA ILE A 104 -13.07 -13.29 12.57
C ILE A 104 -13.30 -14.81 12.45
N ASP A 105 -12.44 -15.49 11.68
CA ASP A 105 -12.47 -16.95 11.48
C ASP A 105 -11.74 -17.73 12.58
N THR A 106 -11.50 -17.14 13.75
CA THR A 106 -10.83 -17.77 14.90
C THR A 106 -11.67 -18.86 15.59
N ALA A 107 -12.82 -19.24 15.00
CA ALA A 107 -13.66 -20.35 15.46
C ALA A 107 -13.42 -21.65 14.66
N GLY A 108 -12.60 -21.64 13.61
CA GLY A 108 -12.29 -22.81 12.80
C GLY A 108 -10.80 -22.91 12.51
N ASP A 109 -10.13 -23.67 13.39
CA ASP A 109 -8.83 -24.34 13.23
C ASP A 109 -7.66 -23.67 12.47
N GLU A 110 -6.54 -23.66 13.19
CA GLU A 110 -5.17 -23.63 12.69
C GLU A 110 -4.77 -22.41 11.84
N PHE A 111 -4.08 -21.48 12.50
CA PHE A 111 -3.02 -20.75 11.81
C PHE A 111 -2.15 -21.80 11.10
N PRO A 112 -1.96 -21.73 9.77
CA PRO A 112 -0.89 -22.49 9.15
C PRO A 112 0.40 -21.88 9.68
N THR A 113 0.91 -22.43 10.78
CA THR A 113 2.29 -22.30 11.16
C THR A 113 3.06 -22.76 9.93
N ALA A 114 3.93 -21.90 9.41
CA ALA A 114 5.00 -22.35 8.58
C ALA A 114 5.90 -23.22 9.46
N GLU A 115 5.47 -24.45 9.74
CA GLU A 115 6.35 -25.54 10.13
C GLU A 115 7.15 -25.90 8.88
N THR A 116 8.09 -25.03 8.53
CA THR A 116 9.38 -25.55 8.11
C THR A 116 9.88 -26.36 9.28
N GLU A 117 9.68 -27.68 9.21
CA GLU A 117 10.47 -28.68 9.91
C GLU A 117 11.96 -28.29 9.78
N HIS A 118 12.44 -27.50 10.73
CA HIS A 118 13.83 -27.50 11.10
C HIS A 118 13.92 -28.60 12.16
N THR A 119 14.01 -29.84 11.70
CA THR A 119 14.54 -30.95 12.49
C THR A 119 16.01 -30.66 12.77
N GLY A 120 16.26 -29.73 13.70
CA GLY A 120 17.55 -29.52 14.32
C GLY A 120 17.79 -30.68 15.28
N GLY A 121 18.17 -31.83 14.71
CA GLY A 121 18.54 -33.02 15.47
C GLY A 121 19.77 -32.73 16.33
N PHE A 122 19.52 -32.56 17.62
CA PHE A 122 20.52 -32.61 18.69
C PHE A 122 20.08 -33.66 19.71
N GLU A 123 19.83 -34.88 19.25
CA GLU A 123 19.52 -36.04 20.08
C GLU A 123 20.36 -37.24 19.62
N ASP A 124 21.68 -37.10 19.69
CA ASP A 124 22.61 -38.25 19.69
C ASP A 124 23.98 -37.84 20.28
N ALA A 125 23.98 -37.50 21.55
CA ALA A 125 25.22 -37.31 22.31
C ALA A 125 25.03 -37.68 23.80
N ASP A 126 24.51 -38.88 24.08
CA ASP A 126 24.87 -39.65 25.29
C ASP A 126 24.28 -41.07 25.20
N ASP A 127 25.13 -42.06 24.90
CA ASP A 127 25.14 -43.42 25.49
C ASP A 127 26.14 -44.32 24.74
N ASP A 128 27.42 -44.27 25.15
CA ASP A 128 28.32 -45.42 25.39
C ASP A 128 29.74 -44.98 25.84
#